data_AF-A0A961R6D4-F1
#
_entry.id   AF-A0A961R6D4-F1
#
_cell.length_a   1.000
_cell.length_b   1.000
_cell.length_c   1.000
_cell.angle_alpha   90.00
_cell.angle_beta   90.00
_cell.angle_gamma   90.00
#
_symmetry.space_group_name_H-M   'P 1'
#
loop_
_entity.id
_entity.type
_entity.pdbx_description
1 polymer ?
#
loop_
_entity_poly.entity_id
_entity_poly.type
_entity_poly.pdbx_seq_one_letter_code
_entity_poly.pdbx_strand_id
1 'polypeptide(L)' 'MSAGHSTYTPKTGFGKWLDERLPLPRLVYDSFVAYPVPRNLNNWYTFGGILSLMLVVQIITGVVLAM' A
#
# COMPACT_ATOMS: atom_id res chain seq x y z
N MET A 1 11.52 -10.19 -9.75
CA MET A 1 10.74 -10.88 -10.79
C MET A 1 9.28 -10.44 -10.66
N SER A 2 8.92 -9.28 -11.21
CA SER A 2 7.52 -8.92 -11.48
C SER A 2 7.35 -8.93 -12.99
N ALA A 3 7.27 -10.14 -13.54
CA ALA A 3 7.07 -10.38 -14.96
C ALA A 3 5.72 -11.08 -15.20
N GLY A 4 4.75 -10.84 -14.32
CA GLY A 4 3.39 -11.38 -14.42
C GLY A 4 2.39 -10.23 -14.42
N HIS A 5 1.41 -10.29 -15.32
CA HIS A 5 0.32 -9.34 -15.37
C HIS A 5 -0.35 -9.21 -13.99
N SER A 6 -0.52 -7.97 -13.56
CA SER A 6 -1.23 -7.65 -12.33
C SER A 6 -2.64 -8.23 -12.32
N THR A 7 -2.99 -8.85 -11.19
CA THR A 7 -4.25 -9.59 -10.96
C THR A 7 -5.44 -8.68 -10.66
N TYR A 8 -5.21 -7.37 -10.52
CA TYR A 8 -6.31 -6.43 -10.25
C TYR A 8 -7.18 -6.25 -11.49
N THR A 9 -8.45 -6.65 -11.40
CA THR A 9 -9.47 -6.46 -12.44
C THR A 9 -10.60 -5.59 -11.91
N PRO A 10 -10.73 -4.33 -12.35
CA PRO A 10 -11.82 -3.47 -11.89
C PRO A 10 -13.17 -3.99 -12.39
N LYS A 11 -14.09 -4.25 -11.45
CA LYS A 11 -15.44 -4.78 -11.73
C LYS A 11 -16.47 -3.69 -12.05
N THR A 12 -16.20 -2.43 -11.70
CA THR A 12 -17.10 -1.29 -11.90
C THR A 12 -16.73 -0.49 -13.15
N GLY A 13 -17.73 0.14 -13.80
CA GLY A 13 -17.51 0.94 -15.01
C GLY A 13 -16.58 2.14 -14.78
N PHE A 14 -16.74 2.84 -13.66
CA PHE A 14 -15.83 3.91 -13.24
C PHE A 14 -14.41 3.39 -12.94
N GLY A 15 -14.30 2.21 -12.31
CA GLY A 15 -13.02 1.58 -12.01
C GLY A 15 -12.23 1.23 -13.27
N LYS A 16 -12.90 0.76 -14.34
CA LYS A 16 -12.27 0.47 -15.64
C LYS A 16 -11.78 1.75 -16.33
N TRP A 17 -12.60 2.80 -16.34
CA TRP A 17 -12.23 4.09 -16.91
C TRP A 17 -11.02 4.73 -16.19
N LEU A 18 -10.98 4.61 -14.86
CA LEU A 18 -9.85 5.11 -14.07
C LEU A 18 -8.59 4.29 -14.33
N ASP A 19 -8.70 2.96 -14.35
CA ASP A 19 -7.56 2.06 -14.60
C ASP A 19 -6.93 2.27 -15.98
N GLU A 20 -7.74 2.58 -17.00
CA GLU A 20 -7.28 2.84 -18.36
C GLU A 20 -6.50 4.16 -18.50
N ARG A 21 -6.86 5.19 -17.70
CA ARG A 21 -6.21 6.50 -17.75
C ARG A 21 -5.07 6.64 -16.74
N LEU A 22 -5.29 6.17 -15.53
CA LEU A 22 -4.38 6.28 -14.41
C LEU A 22 -4.56 5.05 -13.51
N PRO A 23 -3.75 3.99 -13.71
CA PRO A 23 -3.88 2.71 -13.00
C PRO A 23 -3.41 2.77 -11.54
N LEU A 24 -3.87 3.76 -10.76
CA LEU A 24 -3.60 3.87 -9.33
C LEU A 24 -4.15 2.68 -8.52
N PRO A 25 -5.40 2.22 -8.73
CA PRO A 25 -5.93 1.12 -7.94
C PRO A 25 -5.13 -0.16 -8.16
N ARG A 26 -4.71 -0.39 -9.42
CA ARG A 26 -3.86 -1.50 -9.83
C ARG A 26 -2.47 -1.41 -9.21
N LEU A 27 -1.83 -0.25 -9.31
CA LEU A 27 -0.51 0.01 -8.73
C LEU A 27 -0.49 -0.23 -7.22
N VAL A 28 -1.49 0.28 -6.49
CA VAL A 28 -1.59 0.10 -5.04
C VAL A 28 -1.80 -1.37 -4.70
N TYR A 29 -2.67 -2.07 -5.44
CA TYR A 29 -2.93 -3.48 -5.20
C TYR A 29 -1.66 -4.33 -5.40
N ASP A 30 -0.92 -4.10 -6.48
CA ASP A 30 0.29 -4.89 -6.76
C ASP A 30 1.43 -4.57 -5.80
N SER A 31 1.55 -3.31 -5.37
CA SER A 31 2.66 -2.86 -4.54
C SER A 31 2.46 -3.18 -3.06
N PHE A 32 1.23 -3.13 -2.56
CA PHE A 32 0.95 -3.29 -1.12
C PHE A 32 0.23 -4.59 -0.77
N VAL A 33 -0.59 -5.15 -1.68
CA VAL A 33 -1.45 -6.30 -1.38
C VAL A 33 -0.92 -7.59 -1.98
N ALA A 34 -0.57 -7.58 -3.26
CA ALA A 34 -0.11 -8.76 -3.99
C ALA A 34 1.41 -8.92 -3.98
N TYR A 35 2.13 -8.10 -3.21
CA TYR A 35 3.59 -8.18 -3.13
C TYR A 35 4.01 -9.51 -2.47
N PRO A 36 4.82 -10.34 -3.15
CA PRO A 36 5.22 -11.63 -2.60
C PRO A 36 6.24 -11.44 -1.47
N VAL A 37 5.83 -11.74 -0.24
CA VAL A 37 6.69 -11.65 0.96
C VAL A 37 7.18 -13.06 1.36
N PRO A 38 8.47 -13.24 1.67
CA PRO A 38 9.01 -14.52 2.10
C PRO A 38 8.35 -15.02 3.40
N ARG A 39 8.04 -16.32 3.48
CA ARG A 39 7.34 -16.92 4.63
C ARG A 39 8.20 -17.09 5.89
N ASN A 40 9.52 -16.91 5.78
CA ASN A 40 10.48 -17.08 6.87
C ASN A 40 11.01 -15.73 7.38
N LEU A 41 10.11 -14.78 7.66
CA LEU A 41 10.46 -13.50 8.28
C LEU A 41 10.50 -13.64 9.80
N ASN A 42 11.47 -12.99 10.43
CA ASN A 42 11.54 -12.90 11.89
C ASN A 42 10.82 -11.63 12.41
N ASN A 43 10.66 -11.53 13.72
CA ASN A 43 9.95 -10.42 14.35
C ASN A 43 10.59 -9.05 14.11
N TRP A 44 11.88 -8.96 13.73
CA TRP A 44 12.54 -7.68 13.48
C TRP A 44 11.96 -6.92 12.29
N TYR A 45 11.36 -7.62 11.34
CA TYR A 45 10.72 -6.99 10.18
C TYR A 45 9.43 -6.24 10.55
N THR A 46 8.86 -6.48 11.73
CA THR A 46 7.67 -5.76 12.21
C THR A 46 7.99 -4.32 12.64
N PHE A 47 9.24 -4.03 13.04
CA PHE A 47 9.65 -2.69 13.46
C PHE A 47 9.46 -1.63 12.38
N GLY A 48 9.66 -1.96 11.11
CA GLY A 48 9.41 -1.03 10.00
C GLY A 48 7.93 -0.57 9.96
N GLY A 49 7.00 -1.50 10.14
CA GLY A 49 5.56 -1.20 10.23
C GLY A 49 5.24 -0.34 11.46
N ILE A 50 5.82 -0.68 12.61
CA ILE A 50 5.66 0.10 13.86
C ILE A 50 6.15 1.54 13.66
N LEU A 51 7.31 1.75 13.03
CA LEU A 51 7.85 3.07 12.75
C LEU A 51 6.94 3.90 11.82
N SER A 52 6.36 3.26 10.79
CA SER A 52 5.39 3.95 9.91
C SER A 52 4.15 4.42 10.67
N LEU A 53 3.65 3.61 11.61
CA LEU A 53 2.53 3.97 12.47
C LEU A 53 2.92 5.11 13.43
N MET A 54 4.08 5.03 14.06
CA MET A 54 4.60 6.07 14.95
C MET A 54 4.73 7.42 14.23
N LEU A 55 5.22 7.42 12.98
CA LEU A 55 5.31 8.63 12.17
C LEU A 55 3.93 9.28 11.97
N VAL A 56 2.93 8.49 11.58
CA VAL A 56 1.56 9.00 11.38
C VAL A 56 0.98 9.57 12.67
N VAL A 57 1.15 8.86 13.79
CA VAL A 57 0.70 9.33 15.10
C VAL A 57 1.39 10.63 15.48
N GLN A 58 2.71 10.73 15.32
CA GLN A 58 3.47 11.95 15.64
C GLN A 58 3.07 13.15 14.78
N ILE A 59 2.76 12.94 13.50
CA ILE A 59 2.27 14.02 12.63
C ILE A 59 0.91 14.50 13.13
N ILE A 60 -0.02 13.57 13.42
CA ILE A 60 -1.37 13.93 13.87
C ILE A 60 -1.31 14.64 15.23
N THR A 61 -0.62 14.07 16.21
CA THR A 61 -0.50 14.70 17.54
C THR A 61 0.27 16.01 17.48
N GLY A 62 1.31 16.10 16.64
CA GLY A 62 2.07 17.33 16.42
C GLY A 62 1.19 18.44 15.85
N VAL A 63 0.32 18.15 14.89
CA VAL A 63 -0.64 19.14 14.34
C VAL A 63 -1.62 19.59 15.41
N VAL A 64 -2.18 18.66 16.20
CA VAL A 64 -3.12 19.00 17.29
C VAL A 64 -2.48 19.87 18.36
N LEU A 65 -1.22 19.60 18.72
CA LEU A 65 -0.48 20.38 19.72
C LEU A 65 0.01 21.74 19.19
N ALA A 66 0.16 21.88 17.87
CA ALA A 66 0.59 23.13 17.24
C ALA A 66 -0.56 24.15 17.09
N MET A 67 -1.81 23.70 17.18
CA MET A 67 -3.02 24.51 17.19
C MET A 67 -3.35 25.00 18.59
#